data_AF-A0A9N9DWI9-F1
#
_entry.id   AF-A0A9N9DWI9-F1
#
_cell.length_a   1.000
_cell.length_b   1.000
_cell.length_c   1.000
_cell.angle_alpha   90.00
_cell.angle_beta   90.00
_cell.angle_gamma   90.00
#
_symmetry.space_group_name_H-M   'P 1'
#
loop_
_entity.id
_entity.type
_entity.pdbx_description
1 polymer ?
#
loop_
_entity_poly.entity_id
_entity_poly.type
_entity_poly.pdbx_seq_one_letter_code
_entity_poly.pdbx_strand_id
1 'polypeptide(L)'
;DRRSKKPRLDRTFNICQTLIQPFNVAPTLANQIPALINSNLFCKLPVAQDENIRYPELDPYVYCNDRDSVSALSLQISTVLSSRFQDRVRRGGSEDMMHWVMDTLVTEVLGTLAEHLNDALPIDMDRNKKDTGTTTKGNDRPDFLCMLKDVLLFKGEEKPNQEEFGSARMELLTKFNWFDPLSFGTIRFMICYAAAGPKIRFFALDGSARPCTLTELTPKLDLSTPLNRIKVIQTVINIARILVTIVPVLPQSPIPLGLRMKSDETTITFLETLVVKEMPSDYLPYANNVKTRVRFLSNMYKDAKGHRGLVQAVKVNAEKGVYKVTMQTRGLPFQPANERDLQAMIRSVLTGLVRLHDKKYVHRDIRLPNILYAPNAHAGYHYVLIDFEHGGQDGEIVPDILKDWDDNTLHHGKYNMYSDLYQLGKILDTFPRLLSPLGVNMAQQLSNKQLNAKQLLSHQWIQAYVNTLPAAQR
;
A
#
# COMPACT_ATOMS: atom_id res chain seq x y z
N ASP A 1 58.61 -13.62 -11.90
CA ASP A 1 57.54 -13.06 -11.04
C ASP A 1 56.13 -13.35 -11.53
N ARG A 2 55.55 -14.45 -11.06
CA ARG A 2 54.08 -14.65 -11.09
C ARG A 2 53.51 -13.91 -9.88
N ARG A 3 53.13 -12.64 -10.04
CA ARG A 3 52.33 -11.92 -9.02
C ARG A 3 51.00 -12.65 -8.87
N SER A 4 50.78 -13.24 -7.70
CA SER A 4 49.46 -13.71 -7.29
C SER A 4 48.51 -12.52 -7.28
N LYS A 5 47.60 -12.44 -8.27
CA LYS A 5 46.44 -11.56 -8.19
C LYS A 5 45.57 -12.13 -7.08
N LYS A 6 45.69 -11.57 -5.86
CA LYS A 6 44.67 -11.76 -4.82
C LYS A 6 43.30 -11.52 -5.47
N PRO A 7 42.29 -12.38 -5.25
CA PRO A 7 40.96 -12.13 -5.76
C PRO A 7 40.52 -10.73 -5.31
N ARG A 8 40.10 -9.89 -6.27
CA ARG A 8 39.58 -8.55 -5.96
C ARG A 8 38.31 -8.76 -5.13
N LEU A 9 38.34 -8.37 -3.87
CA LEU A 9 37.20 -8.47 -2.98
C LEU A 9 36.15 -7.44 -3.40
N ASP A 10 34.92 -7.85 -3.66
CA ASP A 10 33.83 -6.91 -3.92
C ASP A 10 33.55 -6.10 -2.65
N ARG A 11 33.64 -4.77 -2.76
CA ARG A 11 33.43 -3.82 -1.66
C ARG A 11 32.10 -3.07 -1.75
N THR A 12 31.19 -3.48 -2.65
CA THR A 12 29.89 -2.83 -2.86
C THR A 12 29.17 -2.59 -1.54
N PHE A 13 29.06 -3.60 -0.66
CA PHE A 13 28.47 -3.47 0.68
C PHE A 13 29.03 -2.28 1.48
N ASN A 14 30.35 -2.15 1.60
CA ASN A 14 30.99 -1.12 2.42
C ASN A 14 30.76 0.29 1.84
N ILE A 15 30.79 0.40 0.50
CA ILE A 15 30.55 1.66 -0.20
C ILE A 15 29.08 2.08 0.00
N CYS A 16 28.15 1.17 -0.26
CA CYS A 16 26.72 1.38 -0.07
C CYS A 16 26.43 1.79 1.39
N GLN A 17 27.00 1.09 2.38
CA GLN A 17 26.81 1.37 3.80
C GLN A 17 27.29 2.79 4.17
N THR A 18 28.39 3.25 3.58
CA THR A 18 28.90 4.62 3.80
C THR A 18 27.99 5.67 3.15
N LEU A 19 27.48 5.40 1.94
CA LEU A 19 26.67 6.35 1.19
C LEU A 19 25.27 6.55 1.79
N ILE A 20 24.66 5.51 2.35
CA ILE A 20 23.26 5.54 2.81
C ILE A 20 23.09 5.93 4.29
N GLN A 21 24.14 6.43 4.95
CA GLN A 21 24.04 6.83 6.36
C GLN A 21 22.85 7.78 6.57
N PRO A 22 22.00 7.52 7.60
CA PRO A 22 20.77 8.25 7.81
C PRO A 22 21.04 9.71 8.15
N PHE A 23 20.04 10.56 7.90
CA PHE A 23 20.04 11.92 8.40
C PHE A 23 19.71 11.94 9.90
N ASN A 24 20.08 13.03 10.57
CA ASN A 24 19.87 13.17 12.02
C ASN A 24 18.39 13.32 12.42
N VAL A 25 17.53 13.75 11.49
CA VAL A 25 16.12 14.02 11.72
C VAL A 25 15.29 13.37 10.63
N ALA A 26 14.31 12.56 11.01
CA ALA A 26 13.34 11.99 10.10
C ALA A 26 12.38 13.07 9.61
N PRO A 27 12.36 13.41 8.30
CA PRO A 27 11.39 14.35 7.78
C PRO A 27 9.99 13.73 7.81
N THR A 28 8.99 14.56 8.07
CA THR A 28 7.57 14.21 7.94
C THR A 28 6.81 15.18 7.03
N LEU A 29 7.39 16.34 6.71
CA LEU A 29 6.78 17.39 5.88
C LEU A 29 7.61 17.67 4.63
N ALA A 30 6.94 18.08 3.54
CA ALA A 30 7.59 18.32 2.26
C ALA A 30 8.62 19.46 2.30
N ASN A 31 8.41 20.49 3.12
CA ASN A 31 9.34 21.62 3.29
C ASN A 31 10.68 21.23 3.93
N GLN A 32 10.80 20.05 4.53
CA GLN A 32 12.04 19.53 5.12
C GLN A 32 12.92 18.83 4.08
N ILE A 33 12.36 18.40 2.95
CA ILE A 33 13.03 17.58 1.93
C ILE A 33 14.09 18.34 1.11
N PRO A 34 13.92 19.62 0.71
CA PRO A 34 14.87 20.30 -0.16
C PRO A 34 16.32 20.31 0.37
N ALA A 35 16.51 20.55 1.67
CA ALA A 35 17.84 20.57 2.29
C ALA A 35 18.49 19.18 2.30
N LEU A 36 17.72 18.13 2.51
CA LEU A 36 18.19 16.74 2.55
C LEU A 36 18.61 16.27 1.15
N ILE A 37 17.82 16.60 0.13
CA ILE A 37 18.11 16.23 -1.27
C ILE A 37 19.37 16.91 -1.79
N ASN A 38 19.60 18.17 -1.41
CA ASN A 38 20.76 18.93 -1.84
C ASN A 38 21.98 18.75 -0.90
N SER A 39 21.91 17.86 0.08
CA SER A 39 23.03 17.56 0.97
C SER A 39 24.17 16.86 0.22
N ASN A 40 25.41 17.16 0.60
CA ASN A 40 26.56 16.43 0.09
C ASN A 40 26.50 14.95 0.50
N LEU A 41 27.05 14.08 -0.36
CA LEU A 41 27.29 12.69 -0.02
C LEU A 41 28.46 12.59 0.97
N PHE A 42 28.47 11.54 1.79
CA PHE A 42 29.55 11.28 2.73
C PHE A 42 30.90 10.99 2.06
N CYS A 43 30.87 10.50 0.83
CA CYS A 43 32.05 10.27 0.01
C CYS A 43 31.74 10.55 -1.46
N LYS A 44 32.80 10.72 -2.26
CA LYS A 44 32.70 10.74 -3.73
C LYS A 44 32.16 9.39 -4.21
N LEU A 45 31.56 9.38 -5.40
CA LEU A 45 31.01 8.18 -6.03
C LEU A 45 32.12 7.36 -6.71
N PRO A 46 32.16 6.03 -6.53
CA PRO A 46 33.16 5.21 -7.21
C PRO A 46 32.84 5.12 -8.71
N VAL A 47 33.88 5.13 -9.54
CA VAL A 47 33.79 4.82 -10.96
C VAL A 47 34.78 3.72 -11.33
N ALA A 48 34.52 3.02 -12.43
CA ALA A 48 35.23 1.83 -12.85
C ALA A 48 36.48 2.15 -13.67
N GLN A 49 36.56 3.35 -14.25
CA GLN A 49 37.66 3.82 -15.07
C GLN A 49 38.04 5.25 -14.65
N ASP A 50 38.78 5.94 -15.50
CA ASP A 50 39.23 7.30 -15.24
C ASP A 50 38.21 8.35 -15.72
N GLU A 51 36.92 8.16 -15.40
CA GLU A 51 35.86 9.10 -15.81
C GLU A 51 36.10 10.53 -15.31
N ASN A 52 36.76 10.71 -14.16
CA ASN A 52 37.19 12.03 -13.67
C ASN A 52 38.27 12.67 -14.53
N ILE A 53 39.10 11.89 -15.21
CA ILE A 53 40.10 12.40 -16.17
C ILE A 53 39.41 12.72 -17.50
N ARG A 54 38.49 11.85 -17.94
CA ARG A 54 37.72 12.03 -19.18
C ARG A 54 36.77 13.22 -19.11
N TYR A 55 36.20 13.47 -17.93
CA TYR A 55 35.27 14.56 -17.64
C TYR A 55 35.78 15.30 -16.39
N PRO A 56 36.71 16.26 -16.54
CA PRO A 56 37.31 16.99 -15.42
C PRO A 56 36.30 17.66 -14.49
N GLU A 57 35.13 18.05 -14.99
CA GLU A 57 34.03 18.60 -14.21
C GLU A 57 33.43 17.63 -13.19
N LEU A 58 33.72 16.33 -13.31
CA LEU A 58 33.27 15.28 -12.38
C LEU A 58 34.22 15.05 -11.22
N ASP A 59 35.45 15.60 -11.25
CA ASP A 59 36.45 15.36 -10.21
C ASP A 59 35.94 15.63 -8.78
N PRO A 60 35.14 16.68 -8.50
CA PRO A 60 34.59 16.90 -7.16
C PRO A 60 33.64 15.79 -6.68
N TYR A 61 33.08 15.00 -7.60
CA TYR A 61 31.97 14.11 -7.35
C TYR A 61 32.33 12.62 -7.41
N VAL A 62 33.33 12.26 -8.20
CA VAL A 62 33.68 10.85 -8.45
C VAL A 62 35.14 10.54 -8.10
N TYR A 63 35.44 9.28 -7.86
CA TYR A 63 36.80 8.79 -7.67
C TYR A 63 37.00 7.44 -8.36
N CYS A 64 38.23 7.19 -8.83
CA CYS A 64 38.64 5.90 -9.36
C CYS A 64 39.75 5.32 -8.49
N ASN A 65 39.64 4.05 -8.10
CA ASN A 65 40.76 3.29 -7.56
C ASN A 65 40.61 1.79 -7.89
N ASP A 66 41.74 1.08 -7.93
CA ASP A 66 41.80 -0.36 -8.28
C ASP A 66 40.97 -1.28 -7.37
N ARG A 67 40.65 -0.85 -6.14
CA ARG A 67 39.93 -1.66 -5.15
C ARG A 67 38.43 -1.60 -5.35
N ASP A 68 37.91 -0.43 -5.70
CA ASP A 68 36.48 -0.14 -5.75
C ASP A 68 35.92 -0.15 -7.18
N SER A 69 36.80 -0.11 -8.20
CA SER A 69 36.44 -0.04 -9.62
C SER A 69 35.72 -1.28 -10.19
N VAL A 70 35.65 -2.36 -9.42
CA VAL A 70 34.94 -3.60 -9.77
C VAL A 70 33.66 -3.79 -8.96
N SER A 71 33.32 -2.85 -8.07
CA SER A 71 32.07 -2.90 -7.31
C SER A 71 30.87 -2.71 -8.23
N ALA A 72 29.74 -3.36 -7.93
CA ALA A 72 28.52 -3.23 -8.73
C ALA A 72 28.10 -1.77 -8.89
N LEU A 73 28.18 -0.98 -7.81
CA LEU A 73 27.87 0.44 -7.84
C LEU A 73 28.81 1.23 -8.77
N SER A 74 30.12 0.95 -8.77
CA SER A 74 31.06 1.60 -9.67
C SER A 74 30.78 1.31 -11.15
N LEU A 75 30.44 0.05 -11.47
CA LEU A 75 30.08 -0.37 -12.82
C LEU A 75 28.77 0.29 -13.27
N GLN A 76 27.81 0.44 -12.36
CA GLN A 76 26.54 1.12 -12.61
C GLN A 76 26.75 2.60 -12.93
N ILE A 77 27.51 3.32 -12.10
CA ILE A 77 27.79 4.75 -12.31
C ILE A 77 28.56 4.95 -13.62
N SER A 78 29.53 4.09 -13.93
CA SER A 78 30.30 4.16 -15.18
C SER A 78 29.43 3.88 -16.41
N THR A 79 28.46 2.97 -16.29
CA THR A 79 27.46 2.72 -17.33
C THR A 79 26.65 3.97 -17.63
N VAL A 80 26.18 4.67 -16.59
CA VAL A 80 25.47 5.95 -16.72
C VAL A 80 26.34 7.00 -17.39
N LEU A 81 27.65 7.01 -17.16
CA LEU A 81 28.58 7.99 -17.76
C LEU A 81 29.05 7.65 -19.17
N SER A 82 28.82 6.41 -19.63
CA SER A 82 29.30 5.90 -20.91
C SER A 82 28.75 6.66 -22.13
N SER A 83 29.46 6.56 -23.25
CA SER A 83 28.99 7.07 -24.54
C SER A 83 27.74 6.33 -25.02
N ARG A 84 27.62 5.02 -24.72
CA ARG A 84 26.44 4.22 -25.09
C ARG A 84 25.18 4.74 -24.40
N PHE A 85 25.27 5.14 -23.13
CA PHE A 85 24.17 5.78 -22.43
C PHE A 85 23.82 7.13 -23.07
N GLN A 86 24.84 7.95 -23.35
CA GLN A 86 24.65 9.25 -23.99
C GLN A 86 23.97 9.14 -25.36
N ASP A 87 24.34 8.16 -26.17
CA ASP A 87 23.71 7.91 -27.47
C ASP A 87 22.23 7.56 -27.33
N ARG A 88 21.86 6.78 -26.30
CA ARG A 88 20.45 6.44 -26.04
C ARG A 88 19.64 7.65 -25.59
N VAL A 89 20.19 8.47 -24.69
CA VAL A 89 19.57 9.73 -24.27
C VAL A 89 19.37 10.69 -25.46
N ARG A 90 20.36 10.78 -26.35
CA ARG A 90 20.33 11.70 -27.51
C ARG A 90 19.42 11.26 -28.64
N ARG A 91 19.35 9.95 -28.91
CA ARG A 91 18.51 9.44 -30.01
C ARG A 91 17.05 9.82 -29.80
N GLY A 92 16.60 9.94 -28.55
CA GLY A 92 15.17 10.10 -28.24
C GLY A 92 14.37 8.90 -28.80
N GLY A 93 13.11 8.75 -28.42
CA GLY A 93 12.33 7.64 -28.97
C GLY A 93 11.07 7.33 -28.18
N SER A 94 10.61 6.09 -28.35
CA SER A 94 9.41 5.59 -27.66
C SER A 94 9.53 5.68 -26.13
N GLU A 95 8.38 5.69 -25.49
CA GLU A 95 8.21 5.61 -24.03
C GLU A 95 9.05 4.47 -23.41
N ASP A 96 9.10 3.30 -24.07
CA ASP A 96 9.93 2.16 -23.62
C ASP A 96 11.44 2.47 -23.55
N MET A 97 11.95 3.34 -24.41
CA MET A 97 13.36 3.74 -24.36
C MET A 97 13.62 4.72 -23.21
N MET A 98 12.62 5.53 -22.85
CA MET A 98 12.68 6.38 -21.65
C MET A 98 12.70 5.55 -20.38
N HIS A 99 11.89 4.49 -20.30
CA HIS A 99 11.88 3.56 -19.17
C HIS A 99 13.28 3.01 -18.89
N TRP A 100 14.00 2.59 -19.95
CA TRP A 100 15.37 2.10 -19.79
C TRP A 100 16.32 3.16 -19.22
N VAL A 101 16.24 4.41 -19.69
CA VAL A 101 17.09 5.50 -19.20
C VAL A 101 16.81 5.79 -17.72
N MET A 102 15.54 5.86 -17.33
CA MET A 102 15.15 6.08 -15.94
C MET A 102 15.49 4.88 -15.05
N ASP A 103 15.33 3.65 -15.56
CA ASP A 103 15.70 2.45 -14.83
C ASP A 103 17.19 2.43 -14.51
N THR A 104 18.05 2.74 -15.47
CA THR A 104 19.50 2.79 -15.22
C THR A 104 19.91 3.90 -14.24
N LEU A 105 19.20 5.03 -14.21
CA LEU A 105 19.51 6.16 -13.31
C LEU A 105 18.91 6.03 -11.91
N VAL A 106 17.74 5.39 -11.78
CA VAL A 106 16.92 5.39 -10.58
C VAL A 106 16.78 3.98 -10.05
N THR A 107 16.14 3.09 -10.80
CA THR A 107 15.79 1.73 -10.38
C THR A 107 17.03 0.88 -10.10
N GLU A 108 18.00 0.83 -11.01
CA GLU A 108 19.22 0.02 -10.87
C GLU A 108 20.14 0.56 -9.76
N VAL A 109 20.18 1.88 -9.55
CA VAL A 109 20.93 2.49 -8.45
C VAL A 109 20.29 2.16 -7.10
N LEU A 110 18.98 2.36 -6.97
CA LEU A 110 18.24 1.99 -5.75
C LEU A 110 18.30 0.49 -5.48
N GLY A 111 18.15 -0.34 -6.52
CA GLY A 111 18.23 -1.79 -6.45
C GLY A 111 19.59 -2.26 -5.97
N THR A 112 20.68 -1.71 -6.55
CA THR A 112 22.05 -2.01 -6.10
C THR A 112 22.24 -1.66 -4.63
N LEU A 113 21.71 -0.52 -4.17
CA LEU A 113 21.76 -0.15 -2.75
C LEU A 113 20.97 -1.16 -1.90
N ALA A 114 19.71 -1.42 -2.23
CA ALA A 114 18.84 -2.31 -1.45
C ALA A 114 19.39 -3.75 -1.36
N GLU A 115 19.81 -4.33 -2.49
CA GLU A 115 20.36 -5.70 -2.56
C GLU A 115 21.59 -5.88 -1.68
N HIS A 116 22.44 -4.85 -1.58
CA HIS A 116 23.68 -4.92 -0.81
C HIS A 116 23.53 -4.42 0.62
N LEU A 117 22.36 -3.95 1.02
CA LEU A 117 22.12 -3.40 2.36
C LEU A 117 21.07 -4.20 3.15
N ASN A 118 20.52 -5.26 2.56
CA ASN A 118 19.50 -6.14 3.16
C ASN A 118 18.39 -5.29 3.83
N ASP A 119 18.04 -5.59 5.09
CA ASP A 119 16.97 -4.95 5.85
C ASP A 119 17.19 -3.45 6.14
N ALA A 120 18.38 -2.88 5.84
CA ALA A 120 18.63 -1.47 6.09
C ALA A 120 17.88 -0.55 5.10
N LEU A 121 17.57 -1.02 3.89
CA LEU A 121 16.75 -0.31 2.89
C LEU A 121 15.69 -1.26 2.31
N PRO A 122 14.60 -1.54 3.07
CA PRO A 122 13.58 -2.52 2.69
C PRO A 122 12.57 -1.90 1.71
N ILE A 123 13.03 -1.65 0.48
CA ILE A 123 12.22 -1.08 -0.59
C ILE A 123 11.69 -2.17 -1.53
N ASP A 124 10.51 -1.91 -2.09
CA ASP A 124 9.95 -2.67 -3.21
C ASP A 124 9.66 -1.69 -4.35
N MET A 125 9.97 -2.07 -5.59
CA MET A 125 9.83 -1.22 -6.77
C MET A 125 8.97 -1.91 -7.82
N ASP A 126 7.93 -1.20 -8.28
CA ASP A 126 7.03 -1.67 -9.33
C ASP A 126 6.99 -0.66 -10.47
N ARG A 127 6.72 -1.16 -11.68
CA ARG A 127 6.45 -0.35 -12.86
C ARG A 127 5.08 -0.62 -13.40
N ASN A 128 4.44 0.41 -13.90
CA ASN A 128 3.19 0.25 -14.62
C ASN A 128 3.46 -0.37 -16.00
N LYS A 129 3.50 -1.71 -16.08
CA LYS A 129 3.45 -2.41 -17.36
C LYS A 129 2.02 -2.31 -17.89
N LYS A 130 1.83 -1.92 -19.16
CA LYS A 130 0.54 -2.05 -19.84
C LYS A 130 0.09 -3.51 -19.72
N ASP A 131 -0.81 -3.79 -18.80
CA ASP A 131 -1.49 -5.08 -18.73
C ASP A 131 -2.15 -5.32 -20.09
N THR A 132 -1.90 -6.50 -20.66
CA THR A 132 -2.53 -6.97 -21.91
C THR A 132 -4.04 -7.20 -21.76
N GLY A 133 -4.61 -6.95 -20.57
CA GLY A 133 -6.03 -6.97 -20.29
C GLY A 133 -6.66 -5.59 -20.42
N THR A 134 -7.48 -5.41 -21.47
CA THR A 134 -8.35 -4.25 -21.70
C THR A 134 -9.03 -3.75 -20.43
N THR A 135 -8.61 -2.60 -19.87
CA THR A 135 -9.45 -1.59 -19.22
C THR A 135 -8.59 -0.39 -18.85
N THR A 136 -9.22 0.78 -18.82
CA THR A 136 -8.76 2.14 -18.49
C THR A 136 -7.82 2.33 -17.28
N LYS A 137 -7.43 1.28 -16.54
CA LYS A 137 -6.56 1.33 -15.35
C LYS A 137 -5.09 1.68 -15.65
N GLY A 138 -4.62 1.52 -16.88
CA GLY A 138 -3.24 1.84 -17.27
C GLY A 138 -2.89 3.33 -17.17
N ASN A 139 -3.87 4.23 -17.31
CA ASN A 139 -3.64 5.68 -17.34
C ASN A 139 -3.65 6.35 -15.97
N ASP A 140 -4.04 5.66 -14.90
CA ASP A 140 -4.19 6.25 -13.56
C ASP A 140 -3.03 5.91 -12.60
N ARG A 141 -2.13 4.98 -12.97
CA ARG A 141 -0.94 4.62 -12.18
C ARG A 141 0.31 5.34 -12.70
N PRO A 142 1.18 5.82 -11.80
CA PRO A 142 2.50 6.31 -12.17
C PRO A 142 3.36 5.24 -12.84
N ASP A 143 4.28 5.67 -13.71
CA ASP A 143 5.15 4.76 -14.48
C ASP A 143 6.13 4.00 -13.59
N PHE A 144 6.61 4.66 -12.54
CA PHE A 144 7.50 4.10 -11.52
C PHE A 144 6.93 4.29 -10.12
N LEU A 145 7.00 3.25 -9.30
CA LEU A 145 6.59 3.25 -7.89
C LEU A 145 7.71 2.63 -7.05
N CYS A 146 8.02 3.25 -5.92
CA CYS A 146 8.94 2.76 -4.92
C CYS A 146 8.30 2.87 -3.53
N MET A 147 8.12 1.70 -2.93
CA MET A 147 7.51 1.49 -1.63
C MET A 147 8.60 1.28 -0.58
N LEU A 148 8.36 1.71 0.65
CA LEU A 148 9.18 1.39 1.82
C LEU A 148 8.26 0.79 2.87
N LYS A 149 8.40 -0.51 3.16
CA LYS A 149 7.48 -1.27 4.03
C LYS A 149 6.01 -0.96 3.73
N ASP A 150 5.59 -1.18 2.49
CA ASP A 150 4.21 -0.96 2.02
C ASP A 150 3.69 0.49 2.01
N VAL A 151 4.55 1.49 2.27
CA VAL A 151 4.23 2.92 2.09
C VAL A 151 4.81 3.45 0.79
N LEU A 152 3.98 4.00 -0.10
CA LEU A 152 4.43 4.63 -1.34
C LEU A 152 5.14 5.95 -1.06
N LEU A 153 6.46 6.02 -1.21
CA LEU A 153 7.23 7.23 -0.82
C LEU A 153 7.97 7.87 -1.99
N PHE A 154 8.10 7.14 -3.10
CA PHE A 154 8.76 7.66 -4.28
C PHE A 154 8.06 7.19 -5.57
N LYS A 155 7.75 8.13 -6.48
CA LYS A 155 7.13 7.81 -7.77
C LYS A 155 7.72 8.60 -8.94
N GLY A 156 7.47 8.13 -10.16
CA GLY A 156 7.93 8.76 -11.39
C GLY A 156 6.85 8.80 -12.47
N GLU A 157 6.90 9.86 -13.29
CA GLU A 157 6.16 9.96 -14.55
C GLU A 157 7.14 10.30 -15.68
N GLU A 158 6.98 9.61 -16.80
CA GLU A 158 7.90 9.64 -17.93
C GLU A 158 7.15 9.96 -19.22
N LYS A 159 7.74 10.80 -20.07
CA LYS A 159 7.23 11.09 -21.42
C LYS A 159 8.34 11.00 -22.46
N PRO A 160 8.04 10.57 -23.69
CA PRO A 160 9.06 10.44 -24.73
C PRO A 160 9.63 11.79 -25.17
N ASN A 161 8.78 12.82 -25.33
CA ASN A 161 9.21 14.11 -25.89
C ASN A 161 9.42 15.16 -24.80
N GLN A 162 10.52 15.93 -24.89
CA GLN A 162 10.84 16.97 -23.90
C GLN A 162 9.77 18.06 -23.73
N GLU A 163 8.98 18.32 -24.79
CA GLU A 163 7.89 19.29 -24.77
C GLU A 163 6.75 18.84 -23.84
N GLU A 164 6.62 17.53 -23.62
CA GLU A 164 5.63 16.92 -22.74
C GLU A 164 6.04 16.96 -21.26
N PHE A 165 7.15 17.62 -20.90
CA PHE A 165 7.58 17.76 -19.51
C PHE A 165 6.48 18.36 -18.62
N GLY A 166 5.72 19.32 -19.14
CA GLY A 166 4.56 19.89 -18.44
C GLY A 166 3.49 18.84 -18.16
N SER A 167 3.24 17.95 -19.12
CA SER A 167 2.30 16.83 -18.99
C SER A 167 2.76 15.85 -17.91
N ALA A 168 4.02 15.40 -17.97
CA ALA A 168 4.61 14.51 -16.95
C ALA A 168 4.48 15.11 -15.53
N ARG A 169 4.77 16.41 -15.39
CA ARG A 169 4.59 17.13 -14.11
C ARG A 169 3.14 17.17 -13.65
N MET A 170 2.20 17.41 -14.56
CA MET A 170 0.77 17.45 -14.20
C MET A 170 0.24 16.07 -13.80
N GLU A 171 0.70 15.00 -14.45
CA GLU A 171 0.33 13.63 -14.11
C GLU A 171 0.75 13.25 -12.68
N LEU A 172 1.87 13.81 -12.17
CA LEU A 172 2.25 13.64 -10.77
C LEU A 172 1.17 14.15 -9.80
N LEU A 173 0.47 15.24 -10.13
CA LEU A 173 -0.61 15.81 -9.33
C LEU A 173 -1.94 15.08 -9.54
N THR A 174 -2.23 14.62 -10.77
CA THR A 174 -3.54 14.02 -11.06
C THR A 174 -3.62 12.56 -10.66
N LYS A 175 -2.52 11.80 -10.75
CA LYS A 175 -2.46 10.36 -10.39
C LYS A 175 -2.29 10.11 -8.88
N PHE A 176 -2.01 11.15 -8.09
CA PHE A 176 -1.94 11.07 -6.63
C PHE A 176 -2.05 12.47 -5.99
N ASN A 177 -3.14 12.77 -5.30
CA ASN A 177 -3.31 14.07 -4.61
C ASN A 177 -3.80 13.97 -3.17
N TRP A 178 -3.77 12.77 -2.59
CA TRP A 178 -4.23 12.55 -1.24
C TRP A 178 -3.34 11.65 -0.38
N PHE A 179 -2.87 12.20 0.74
CA PHE A 179 -2.22 11.47 1.83
C PHE A 179 -3.24 11.05 2.89
N ASP A 180 -3.75 9.82 2.77
CA ASP A 180 -4.58 9.18 3.80
C ASP A 180 -3.71 8.81 5.02
N PRO A 181 -4.04 9.28 6.24
CA PRO A 181 -3.36 8.84 7.46
C PRO A 181 -3.27 7.31 7.63
N LEU A 182 -4.22 6.56 7.08
CA LEU A 182 -4.18 5.08 7.11
C LEU A 182 -3.05 4.48 6.26
N SER A 183 -2.57 5.20 5.26
CA SER A 183 -1.48 4.77 4.38
C SER A 183 -0.14 5.39 4.74
N PHE A 184 -0.13 6.63 5.23
CA PHE A 184 1.09 7.41 5.43
C PHE A 184 1.40 7.74 6.90
N GLY A 185 0.47 7.49 7.82
CA GLY A 185 0.62 7.88 9.23
C GLY A 185 0.87 9.38 9.38
N THR A 186 2.04 9.73 9.92
CA THR A 186 2.49 11.12 10.12
C THR A 186 3.22 11.70 8.91
N ILE A 187 3.59 10.89 7.92
CA ILE A 187 4.27 11.35 6.70
C ILE A 187 3.29 12.13 5.83
N ARG A 188 3.68 13.34 5.46
CA ARG A 188 2.91 14.28 4.61
C ARG A 188 3.70 14.72 3.38
N PHE A 189 4.61 13.88 2.91
CA PHE A 189 5.30 14.10 1.65
C PHE A 189 5.46 12.81 0.86
N MET A 190 5.62 12.96 -0.45
CA MET A 190 6.07 11.90 -1.35
C MET A 190 7.13 12.51 -2.26
N ILE A 191 8.26 11.85 -2.44
CA ILE A 191 9.25 12.28 -3.41
C ILE A 191 8.76 11.85 -4.80
N CYS A 192 9.00 12.68 -5.80
CA CYS A 192 8.54 12.43 -7.16
C CYS A 192 9.63 12.84 -8.15
N TYR A 193 9.62 12.26 -9.35
CA TYR A 193 10.30 12.86 -10.51
C TYR A 193 9.36 12.96 -11.72
N ALA A 194 9.58 13.99 -12.52
CA ALA A 194 9.02 14.08 -13.87
C ALA A 194 10.18 14.03 -14.86
N ALA A 195 10.08 13.15 -15.85
CA ALA A 195 11.04 13.01 -16.92
C ALA A 195 10.37 13.17 -18.29
N ALA A 196 11.01 13.88 -19.20
CA ALA A 196 10.54 14.01 -20.57
C ALA A 196 11.72 14.21 -21.53
N GLY A 197 11.91 13.29 -22.48
CA GLY A 197 13.14 13.22 -23.28
C GLY A 197 14.39 13.26 -22.38
N PRO A 198 15.43 14.06 -22.69
CA PRO A 198 16.63 14.13 -21.86
C PRO A 198 16.46 14.94 -20.57
N LYS A 199 15.27 15.45 -20.25
CA LYS A 199 15.05 16.35 -19.12
C LYS A 199 14.45 15.60 -17.93
N ILE A 200 14.98 15.83 -16.74
CA ILE A 200 14.42 15.31 -15.49
C ILE A 200 14.41 16.41 -14.41
N ARG A 201 13.42 16.37 -13.51
CA ARG A 201 13.43 17.15 -12.27
C ARG A 201 12.78 16.35 -11.14
N PHE A 202 13.32 16.50 -9.94
CA PHE A 202 12.74 15.94 -8.72
C PHE A 202 11.88 16.97 -8.00
N PHE A 203 10.82 16.47 -7.37
CA PHE A 203 9.83 17.25 -6.62
C PHE A 203 9.47 16.54 -5.31
N ALA A 204 8.97 17.31 -4.35
CA ALA A 204 8.22 16.77 -3.22
C ALA A 204 6.75 17.15 -3.40
N LEU A 205 5.87 16.15 -3.38
CA LEU A 205 4.44 16.36 -3.26
C LEU A 205 4.13 16.67 -1.79
N ASP A 206 3.49 17.79 -1.53
CA ASP A 206 3.12 18.26 -0.20
C ASP A 206 1.68 17.87 0.14
N GLY A 207 1.55 16.97 1.12
CA GLY A 207 0.29 16.45 1.63
C GLY A 207 -0.28 17.21 2.83
N SER A 208 0.31 18.35 3.20
CA SER A 208 -0.19 19.18 4.31
C SER A 208 -1.45 19.98 3.96
N ALA A 209 -1.68 20.25 2.67
CA ALA A 209 -2.83 20.98 2.15
C ALA A 209 -3.61 20.17 1.11
N ARG A 210 -4.86 20.58 0.83
CA ARG A 210 -5.66 20.05 -0.27
C ARG A 210 -6.10 21.19 -1.20
N PRO A 211 -5.88 21.09 -2.53
CA PRO A 211 -5.15 20.02 -3.23
C PRO A 211 -3.66 19.99 -2.84
N CYS A 212 -3.00 18.83 -3.04
CA CYS A 212 -1.55 18.74 -2.86
C CYS A 212 -0.81 19.69 -3.80
N THR A 213 0.36 20.17 -3.37
CA THR A 213 1.24 21.02 -4.18
C THR A 213 2.58 20.37 -4.45
N LEU A 214 3.27 20.77 -5.52
CA LEU A 214 4.64 20.30 -5.81
C LEU A 214 5.67 21.35 -5.42
N THR A 215 6.65 20.94 -4.63
CA THR A 215 7.86 21.72 -4.31
C THR A 215 9.00 21.21 -5.18
N GLU A 216 9.70 22.09 -5.90
CA GLU A 216 10.87 21.71 -6.70
C GLU A 216 12.05 21.36 -5.79
N LEU A 217 12.65 20.19 -5.97
CA LEU A 217 13.81 19.74 -5.18
C LEU A 217 15.14 19.97 -5.90
N THR A 218 15.10 19.97 -7.23
CA THR A 218 16.27 20.18 -8.09
C THR A 218 15.97 21.17 -9.22
N PRO A 219 17.00 21.77 -9.85
CA PRO A 219 16.86 22.34 -11.18
C PRO A 219 16.37 21.30 -12.20
N LYS A 220 15.93 21.75 -13.38
CA LYS A 220 15.65 20.84 -14.49
C LYS A 220 16.99 20.39 -15.08
N LEU A 221 17.33 19.13 -14.86
CA LEU A 221 18.60 18.52 -15.24
C LEU A 221 18.51 17.98 -16.67
N ASP A 222 19.59 18.14 -17.43
CA ASP A 222 19.73 17.61 -18.80
C ASP A 222 20.69 16.42 -18.81
N LEU A 223 20.13 15.24 -19.03
CA LEU A 223 20.81 13.95 -19.04
C LEU A 223 21.79 13.77 -20.19
N SER A 224 21.82 14.67 -21.17
CA SER A 224 22.84 14.66 -22.23
C SER A 224 24.24 15.03 -21.73
N THR A 225 24.34 15.56 -20.50
CA THR A 225 25.58 15.99 -19.86
C THR A 225 26.02 15.02 -18.74
N PRO A 226 27.31 14.64 -18.66
CA PRO A 226 27.85 13.80 -17.58
C PRO A 226 27.57 14.37 -16.18
N LEU A 227 27.78 15.67 -15.98
CA LEU A 227 27.58 16.33 -14.69
C LEU A 227 26.15 16.20 -14.16
N ASN A 228 25.14 16.42 -15.02
CA ASN A 228 23.75 16.29 -14.59
C ASN A 228 23.37 14.84 -14.29
N ARG A 229 23.92 13.86 -15.03
CA ARG A 229 23.73 12.44 -14.73
C ARG A 229 24.27 12.09 -13.34
N ILE A 230 25.43 12.61 -12.96
CA ILE A 230 25.96 12.46 -11.59
C ILE A 230 25.06 13.13 -10.55
N LYS A 231 24.57 14.34 -10.80
CA LYS A 231 23.64 15.02 -9.89
C LYS A 231 22.34 14.22 -9.67
N VAL A 232 21.85 13.52 -10.70
CA VAL A 232 20.72 12.59 -10.56
C VAL A 232 21.08 11.43 -9.63
N ILE A 233 22.23 10.78 -9.83
CA ILE A 233 22.68 9.68 -8.94
C ILE A 233 22.83 10.17 -7.49
N GLN A 234 23.41 11.34 -7.27
CA GLN A 234 23.50 11.94 -5.93
C GLN A 234 22.12 12.17 -5.30
N THR A 235 21.18 12.67 -6.10
CA THR A 235 19.78 12.88 -5.68
C THR A 235 19.15 11.55 -5.28
N VAL A 236 19.30 10.50 -6.09
CA VAL A 236 18.77 9.15 -5.81
C VAL A 236 19.38 8.54 -4.54
N ILE A 237 20.68 8.73 -4.30
CA ILE A 237 21.32 8.29 -3.05
C ILE A 237 20.79 9.08 -1.85
N ASN A 238 20.58 10.39 -1.98
CA ASN A 238 19.96 11.17 -0.91
C ASN A 238 18.50 10.78 -0.67
N ILE A 239 17.74 10.37 -1.71
CA ILE A 239 16.43 9.75 -1.55
C ILE A 239 16.56 8.47 -0.72
N ALA A 240 17.48 7.56 -1.05
CA ALA A 240 17.72 6.35 -0.27
C ALA A 240 18.05 6.68 1.20
N ARG A 241 18.91 7.67 1.47
CA ARG A 241 19.21 8.14 2.83
C ARG A 241 17.96 8.64 3.56
N ILE A 242 17.09 9.40 2.90
CA ILE A 242 15.80 9.82 3.47
C ILE A 242 14.96 8.60 3.82
N LEU A 243 14.83 7.63 2.90
CA LEU A 243 14.06 6.41 3.11
C LEU A 243 14.56 5.62 4.33
N VAL A 244 15.89 5.41 4.46
CA VAL A 244 16.48 4.78 5.66
C VAL A 244 16.13 5.56 6.93
N THR A 245 16.20 6.90 6.87
CA THR A 245 15.96 7.77 8.03
C THR A 245 14.52 7.69 8.53
N ILE A 246 13.55 7.52 7.65
CA ILE A 246 12.12 7.53 8.01
C ILE A 246 11.55 6.17 8.41
N VAL A 247 12.29 5.06 8.21
CA VAL A 247 11.84 3.71 8.61
C VAL A 247 11.25 3.66 10.03
N PRO A 248 11.87 4.27 11.07
CA PRO A 248 11.35 4.20 12.44
C PRO A 248 10.03 4.95 12.67
N VAL A 249 9.67 5.89 11.79
CA VAL A 249 8.46 6.73 11.92
C VAL A 249 7.34 6.31 10.96
N LEU A 250 7.53 5.23 10.19
CA LEU A 250 6.50 4.69 9.32
C LEU A 250 5.32 4.12 10.13
N PRO A 251 4.10 4.16 9.56
CA PRO A 251 2.97 3.40 10.11
C PRO A 251 3.30 1.90 10.17
N GLN A 252 2.86 1.21 11.22
CA GLN A 252 3.13 -0.23 11.44
C GLN A 252 2.38 -1.15 10.46
N SER A 253 1.23 -0.72 9.94
CA SER A 253 0.41 -1.52 9.02
C SER A 253 -0.31 -0.58 8.07
N PRO A 254 0.41 0.02 7.10
CA PRO A 254 -0.20 0.94 6.14
C PRO A 254 -1.15 0.20 5.20
N ILE A 255 -2.13 0.92 4.66
CA ILE A 255 -2.83 0.47 3.46
C ILE A 255 -1.90 0.64 2.24
N PRO A 256 -1.54 -0.44 1.53
CA PRO A 256 -0.58 -0.42 0.43
C PRO A 256 -1.18 0.15 -0.86
N LEU A 257 -1.24 1.48 -0.95
CA LEU A 257 -1.83 2.16 -2.11
C LEU A 257 -1.09 1.82 -3.41
N GLY A 258 -1.87 1.49 -4.44
CA GLY A 258 -1.36 1.18 -5.78
C GLY A 258 -0.85 -0.25 -5.95
N LEU A 259 -0.75 -1.04 -4.88
CA LEU A 259 -0.34 -2.45 -4.95
C LEU A 259 -1.54 -3.37 -5.16
N ARG A 260 -1.29 -4.44 -5.93
CA ARG A 260 -2.20 -5.58 -6.09
C ARG A 260 -1.75 -6.66 -5.13
N MET A 261 -2.50 -6.85 -4.06
CA MET A 261 -2.31 -7.96 -3.15
C MET A 261 -3.02 -9.18 -3.73
N LYS A 262 -2.26 -10.22 -4.07
CA LYS A 262 -2.82 -11.51 -4.51
C LYS A 262 -2.79 -12.50 -3.34
N SER A 263 -3.93 -13.10 -3.05
CA SER A 263 -4.06 -14.22 -2.12
C SER A 263 -4.84 -15.32 -2.83
N ASP A 264 -4.27 -16.52 -2.96
CA ASP A 264 -4.80 -17.68 -3.69
C ASP A 264 -5.55 -17.29 -4.97
N GLU A 265 -6.88 -17.13 -4.86
CA GLU A 265 -7.82 -16.88 -5.96
C GLU A 265 -8.45 -15.47 -5.96
N THR A 266 -8.00 -14.59 -5.07
CA THR A 266 -8.47 -13.21 -4.94
C THR A 266 -7.34 -12.21 -5.14
N THR A 267 -7.65 -11.11 -5.83
CA THR A 267 -6.79 -9.93 -5.92
C THR A 267 -7.48 -8.75 -5.26
N ILE A 268 -6.79 -8.08 -4.34
CA ILE A 268 -7.22 -6.83 -3.71
C ILE A 268 -6.30 -5.72 -4.19
N THR A 269 -6.88 -4.65 -4.72
CA THR A 269 -6.14 -3.43 -5.12
C THR A 269 -6.64 -2.26 -4.30
N PHE A 270 -5.73 -1.60 -3.57
CA PHE A 270 -6.04 -0.35 -2.87
C PHE A 270 -5.75 0.83 -3.81
N LEU A 271 -6.80 1.57 -4.15
CA LEU A 271 -6.73 2.82 -4.90
C LEU A 271 -6.86 4.00 -3.94
N GLU A 272 -6.63 5.21 -4.44
CA GLU A 272 -6.65 6.44 -3.64
C GLU A 272 -7.92 6.57 -2.78
N THR A 273 -9.10 6.33 -3.35
CA THR A 273 -10.40 6.48 -2.67
C THR A 273 -11.21 5.18 -2.59
N LEU A 274 -10.72 4.09 -3.21
CA LEU A 274 -11.49 2.88 -3.42
C LEU A 274 -10.65 1.63 -3.14
N VAL A 275 -11.31 0.52 -2.82
CA VAL A 275 -10.72 -0.81 -2.78
C VAL A 275 -11.41 -1.67 -3.82
N VAL A 276 -10.64 -2.40 -4.61
CA VAL A 276 -11.16 -3.32 -5.64
C VAL A 276 -10.80 -4.74 -5.24
N LYS A 277 -11.80 -5.60 -5.05
CA LYS A 277 -11.65 -7.05 -4.86
C LYS A 277 -12.09 -7.73 -6.16
N GLU A 278 -11.22 -8.58 -6.72
CA GLU A 278 -11.43 -9.33 -7.96
C GLU A 278 -11.12 -10.82 -7.71
N MET A 279 -11.92 -11.74 -8.26
CA MET A 279 -11.65 -13.18 -8.26
C MET A 279 -12.27 -13.84 -9.50
N PRO A 280 -11.74 -14.97 -10.01
CA PRO A 280 -12.42 -15.71 -11.06
C PRO A 280 -13.79 -16.19 -10.56
N SER A 281 -14.80 -16.11 -11.42
CA SER A 281 -16.20 -16.38 -11.06
C SER A 281 -16.43 -17.82 -10.62
N ASP A 282 -15.58 -18.75 -11.08
CA ASP A 282 -15.65 -20.17 -10.74
C ASP A 282 -15.23 -20.45 -9.28
N TYR A 283 -14.50 -19.52 -8.66
CA TYR A 283 -14.14 -19.57 -7.25
C TYR A 283 -15.13 -18.81 -6.35
N LEU A 284 -16.16 -18.19 -6.92
CA LEU A 284 -17.17 -17.49 -6.13
C LEU A 284 -17.98 -18.50 -5.30
N PRO A 285 -18.02 -18.38 -3.96
CA PRO A 285 -18.72 -19.37 -3.12
C PRO A 285 -20.21 -19.48 -3.47
N TYR A 286 -20.72 -20.71 -3.40
CA TYR A 286 -22.13 -21.04 -3.64
C TYR A 286 -22.65 -20.64 -5.03
N ALA A 287 -21.77 -20.51 -6.03
CA ALA A 287 -22.10 -20.06 -7.37
C ALA A 287 -22.54 -21.19 -8.32
N ASN A 288 -23.54 -21.99 -7.95
CA ASN A 288 -24.17 -22.96 -8.87
C ASN A 288 -24.62 -22.30 -10.18
N ASN A 289 -25.04 -21.03 -10.08
CA ASN A 289 -25.22 -20.13 -11.21
C ASN A 289 -24.62 -18.77 -10.87
N VAL A 290 -23.52 -18.41 -11.55
CA VAL A 290 -22.79 -17.15 -11.32
C VAL A 290 -23.71 -15.93 -11.41
N LYS A 291 -24.60 -15.85 -12.42
CA LYS A 291 -25.49 -14.69 -12.59
C LYS A 291 -26.44 -14.53 -11.40
N THR A 292 -27.04 -15.63 -10.94
CA THR A 292 -27.94 -15.62 -9.78
C THR A 292 -27.16 -15.27 -8.50
N ARG A 293 -25.97 -15.82 -8.31
CA ARG A 293 -25.13 -15.54 -7.14
C ARG A 293 -24.69 -14.07 -7.08
N VAL A 294 -24.22 -13.53 -8.19
CA VAL A 294 -23.82 -12.12 -8.30
C VAL A 294 -25.01 -11.19 -8.08
N ARG A 295 -26.20 -11.54 -8.58
CA ARG A 295 -27.43 -10.78 -8.29
C ARG A 295 -27.77 -10.80 -6.80
N PHE A 296 -27.67 -11.95 -6.14
CA PHE A 296 -27.88 -12.07 -4.70
C PHE A 296 -26.92 -11.17 -3.92
N LEU A 297 -25.61 -11.28 -4.18
CA LEU A 297 -24.59 -10.46 -3.52
C LEU A 297 -24.78 -8.97 -3.79
N SER A 298 -25.12 -8.60 -5.03
CA SER A 298 -25.43 -7.21 -5.39
C SER A 298 -26.58 -6.64 -4.56
N ASN A 299 -27.62 -7.44 -4.29
CA ASN A 299 -28.74 -7.02 -3.44
C ASN A 299 -28.31 -6.88 -1.97
N MET A 300 -27.51 -7.81 -1.44
CA MET A 300 -26.98 -7.74 -0.08
C MET A 300 -26.11 -6.49 0.13
N TYR A 301 -25.17 -6.22 -0.79
CA TYR A 301 -24.37 -4.99 -0.77
C TYR A 301 -25.23 -3.72 -0.92
N LYS A 302 -26.27 -3.75 -1.76
CA LYS A 302 -27.22 -2.63 -1.91
C LYS A 302 -27.99 -2.37 -0.61
N ASP A 303 -28.41 -3.42 0.10
CA ASP A 303 -29.14 -3.29 1.36
C ASP A 303 -28.24 -2.84 2.52
N ALA A 304 -26.93 -3.10 2.46
CA ALA A 304 -25.92 -2.61 3.40
C ALA A 304 -25.53 -1.14 3.17
N LYS A 305 -25.76 -0.59 1.97
CA LYS A 305 -25.36 0.76 1.61
C LYS A 305 -25.97 1.81 2.55
N GLY A 306 -25.10 2.66 3.11
CA GLY A 306 -25.43 3.73 4.05
C GLY A 306 -25.60 3.28 5.50
N HIS A 307 -25.49 1.99 5.80
CA HIS A 307 -25.69 1.46 7.15
C HIS A 307 -24.37 1.28 7.91
N ARG A 308 -24.37 1.70 9.17
CA ARG A 308 -23.23 1.61 10.10
C ARG A 308 -22.86 0.15 10.35
N GLY A 309 -21.58 -0.11 10.55
CA GLY A 309 -21.08 -1.46 10.83
C GLY A 309 -20.95 -2.36 9.59
N LEU A 310 -21.36 -1.90 8.41
CA LEU A 310 -21.30 -2.68 7.16
C LEU A 310 -20.47 -1.99 6.08
N VAL A 311 -19.85 -2.80 5.24
CA VAL A 311 -19.05 -2.37 4.10
C VAL A 311 -19.86 -1.54 3.10
N GLN A 312 -19.23 -0.51 2.54
CA GLN A 312 -19.82 0.41 1.59
C GLN A 312 -19.31 0.12 0.18
N ALA A 313 -20.06 -0.68 -0.57
CA ALA A 313 -19.78 -1.00 -1.96
C ALA A 313 -20.38 0.04 -2.93
N VAL A 314 -19.59 0.42 -3.93
CA VAL A 314 -19.99 1.31 -5.03
C VAL A 314 -20.53 0.50 -6.19
N LYS A 315 -19.87 -0.61 -6.52
CA LYS A 315 -20.19 -1.44 -7.69
C LYS A 315 -19.91 -2.91 -7.39
N VAL A 316 -20.83 -3.77 -7.81
CA VAL A 316 -20.68 -5.23 -7.82
C VAL A 316 -21.03 -5.69 -9.23
N ASN A 317 -20.16 -6.46 -9.87
CA ASN A 317 -20.42 -7.02 -11.19
C ASN A 317 -19.64 -8.32 -11.42
N ALA A 318 -20.03 -9.06 -12.45
CA ALA A 318 -19.22 -10.15 -12.99
C ALA A 318 -19.20 -10.05 -14.51
N GLU A 319 -18.00 -9.92 -15.08
CA GLU A 319 -17.78 -9.73 -16.50
C GLU A 319 -16.57 -10.56 -16.94
N LYS A 320 -16.65 -11.19 -18.13
CA LYS A 320 -15.57 -11.99 -18.72
C LYS A 320 -14.97 -13.05 -17.76
N GLY A 321 -15.83 -13.71 -16.97
CA GLY A 321 -15.40 -14.74 -16.02
C GLY A 321 -14.78 -14.21 -14.73
N VAL A 322 -14.79 -12.90 -14.47
CA VAL A 322 -14.25 -12.30 -13.24
C VAL A 322 -15.37 -11.64 -12.44
N TYR A 323 -15.53 -12.04 -11.18
CA TYR A 323 -16.35 -11.33 -10.20
C TYR A 323 -15.54 -10.17 -9.60
N LYS A 324 -16.20 -9.02 -9.44
CA LYS A 324 -15.57 -7.79 -8.96
C LYS A 324 -16.48 -7.01 -8.03
N VAL A 325 -15.89 -6.54 -6.93
CA VAL A 325 -16.49 -5.58 -6.00
C VAL A 325 -15.58 -4.37 -5.89
N THR A 326 -16.15 -3.17 -6.04
CA THR A 326 -15.49 -1.90 -5.80
C THR A 326 -16.11 -1.24 -4.58
N MET A 327 -15.30 -0.93 -3.57
CA MET A 327 -15.71 -0.47 -2.24
C MET A 327 -15.11 0.89 -1.92
N GLN A 328 -15.84 1.70 -1.15
CA GLN A 328 -15.35 2.94 -0.53
C GLN A 328 -14.74 2.70 0.85
N THR A 329 -15.20 1.66 1.56
CA THR A 329 -14.67 1.30 2.87
C THR A 329 -13.19 0.94 2.76
N ARG A 330 -12.37 1.68 3.49
CA ARG A 330 -10.93 1.45 3.67
C ARG A 330 -10.67 1.39 5.17
N GLY A 331 -9.97 0.35 5.60
CA GLY A 331 -9.71 0.10 7.00
C GLY A 331 -8.54 -0.84 7.18
N LEU A 332 -8.10 -0.96 8.43
CA LEU A 332 -6.97 -1.78 8.83
C LEU A 332 -7.46 -3.03 9.55
N PRO A 333 -6.70 -4.14 9.48
CA PRO A 333 -6.87 -5.24 10.41
C PRO A 333 -6.87 -4.71 11.84
N PHE A 334 -7.72 -5.27 12.68
CA PHE A 334 -7.91 -4.81 14.05
C PHE A 334 -7.50 -5.88 15.06
N GLN A 335 -6.67 -5.47 16.02
CA GLN A 335 -6.34 -6.27 17.19
C GLN A 335 -6.80 -5.51 18.45
N PRO A 336 -7.83 -5.99 19.16
CA PRO A 336 -8.31 -5.36 20.39
C PRO A 336 -7.21 -5.35 21.46
N ALA A 337 -6.96 -4.19 22.08
CA ALA A 337 -5.98 -4.06 23.16
C ALA A 337 -6.63 -4.07 24.55
N ASN A 338 -7.93 -3.78 24.63
CA ASN A 338 -8.67 -3.66 25.89
C ASN A 338 -10.16 -4.00 25.72
N GLU A 339 -10.93 -3.96 26.80
CA GLU A 339 -12.36 -4.28 26.76
C GLU A 339 -13.18 -3.27 25.94
N ARG A 340 -12.85 -1.98 26.00
CA ARG A 340 -13.60 -0.94 25.27
C ARG A 340 -13.47 -1.10 23.78
N ASP A 341 -12.29 -1.49 23.31
CA ASP A 341 -12.02 -1.88 21.93
C ASP A 341 -12.97 -2.98 21.46
N LEU A 342 -13.13 -4.04 22.28
CA LEU A 342 -14.10 -5.11 22.03
C LEU A 342 -15.54 -4.60 22.04
N GLN A 343 -15.95 -3.82 23.05
CA GLN A 343 -17.31 -3.27 23.13
C GLN A 343 -17.66 -2.42 21.89
N ALA A 344 -16.74 -1.56 21.45
CA ALA A 344 -16.91 -0.70 20.28
C ALA A 344 -17.02 -1.53 18.99
N MET A 345 -16.18 -2.55 18.85
CA MET A 345 -16.22 -3.49 17.72
C MET A 345 -17.53 -4.27 17.68
N ILE A 346 -17.90 -4.93 18.78
CA ILE A 346 -19.12 -5.74 18.89
C ILE A 346 -20.37 -4.87 18.66
N ARG A 347 -20.44 -3.67 19.25
CA ARG A 347 -21.54 -2.72 19.00
C ARG A 347 -21.69 -2.41 17.52
N SER A 348 -20.58 -2.15 16.83
CA SER A 348 -20.59 -1.80 15.42
C SER A 348 -21.06 -2.98 14.55
N VAL A 349 -20.50 -4.17 14.78
CA VAL A 349 -20.88 -5.39 14.06
C VAL A 349 -22.35 -5.75 14.32
N LEU A 350 -22.81 -5.75 15.57
CA LEU A 350 -24.23 -6.01 15.90
C LEU A 350 -25.17 -5.02 15.21
N THR A 351 -24.79 -3.73 15.14
CA THR A 351 -25.59 -2.72 14.43
C THR A 351 -25.72 -3.05 12.95
N GLY A 352 -24.65 -3.53 12.31
CA GLY A 352 -24.69 -4.01 10.93
C GLY A 352 -25.51 -5.29 10.79
N LEU A 353 -25.38 -6.24 11.72
CA LEU A 353 -26.12 -7.50 11.67
C LEU A 353 -27.62 -7.30 11.83
N VAL A 354 -28.09 -6.36 12.65
CA VAL A 354 -29.52 -5.98 12.70
C VAL A 354 -30.04 -5.67 11.29
N ARG A 355 -29.28 -4.89 10.51
CA ARG A 355 -29.68 -4.53 9.16
C ARG A 355 -29.72 -5.74 8.21
N LEU A 356 -28.72 -6.61 8.26
CA LEU A 356 -28.68 -7.82 7.42
C LEU A 356 -29.81 -8.80 7.79
N HIS A 357 -29.98 -9.05 9.09
CA HIS A 357 -30.96 -9.99 9.63
C HIS A 357 -32.41 -9.52 9.38
N ASP A 358 -32.69 -8.22 9.45
CA ASP A 358 -33.99 -7.63 9.06
C ASP A 358 -34.34 -7.90 7.59
N LYS A 359 -33.33 -8.09 6.73
CA LYS A 359 -33.47 -8.45 5.31
C LYS A 359 -33.36 -9.94 5.03
N LYS A 360 -33.30 -10.77 6.09
CA LYS A 360 -33.10 -12.23 6.02
C LYS A 360 -31.77 -12.65 5.41
N TYR A 361 -30.78 -11.76 5.41
CA TYR A 361 -29.41 -12.11 5.07
C TYR A 361 -28.63 -12.59 6.29
N VAL A 362 -27.71 -13.53 6.07
CA VAL A 362 -26.70 -13.97 7.04
C VAL A 362 -25.32 -13.83 6.43
N HIS A 363 -24.31 -13.51 7.24
CA HIS A 363 -22.95 -13.25 6.76
C HIS A 363 -22.16 -14.53 6.51
N ARG A 364 -22.33 -15.56 7.35
CA ARG A 364 -21.69 -16.89 7.28
C ARG A 364 -20.21 -16.95 7.62
N ASP A 365 -19.44 -15.92 7.30
CA ASP A 365 -17.99 -15.87 7.57
C ASP A 365 -17.62 -14.76 8.58
N ILE A 366 -18.27 -14.74 9.75
CA ILE A 366 -17.94 -13.76 10.80
C ILE A 366 -16.71 -14.24 11.57
N ARG A 367 -15.62 -13.48 11.43
CA ARG A 367 -14.35 -13.72 12.10
C ARG A 367 -13.55 -12.44 12.15
N LEU A 368 -12.57 -12.37 13.05
CA LEU A 368 -11.78 -11.15 13.27
C LEU A 368 -11.14 -10.60 11.98
N PRO A 369 -10.59 -11.42 11.04
CA PRO A 369 -10.07 -10.92 9.76
C PRO A 369 -11.09 -10.18 8.87
N ASN A 370 -12.39 -10.47 9.03
CA ASN A 370 -13.47 -9.85 8.25
C ASN A 370 -14.07 -8.63 8.96
N ILE A 371 -13.42 -8.12 10.01
CA ILE A 371 -13.80 -6.90 10.71
C ILE A 371 -12.64 -5.91 10.62
N LEU A 372 -12.85 -4.81 9.88
CA LEU A 372 -11.84 -3.77 9.73
C LEU A 372 -12.09 -2.60 10.69
N TYR A 373 -11.02 -2.04 11.24
CA TYR A 373 -11.05 -0.71 11.84
C TYR A 373 -10.98 0.35 10.74
N ALA A 374 -12.06 1.10 10.58
CA ALA A 374 -12.24 2.15 9.58
C ALA A 374 -12.61 3.47 10.29
N PRO A 375 -11.61 4.30 10.68
CA PRO A 375 -11.87 5.51 11.47
C PRO A 375 -12.78 6.52 10.74
N ASN A 376 -12.75 6.50 9.41
CA ASN A 376 -13.51 7.39 8.55
C ASN A 376 -14.86 6.81 8.07
N ALA A 377 -15.31 5.66 8.59
CA ALA A 377 -16.53 5.01 8.13
C ALA A 377 -17.80 5.79 8.53
N HIS A 378 -18.08 5.87 9.83
CA HIS A 378 -19.20 6.63 10.38
C HIS A 378 -18.85 7.18 11.76
N ALA A 379 -19.37 8.36 12.10
CA ALA A 379 -19.16 8.96 13.43
C ALA A 379 -19.64 8.00 14.54
N GLY A 380 -18.74 7.66 15.47
CA GLY A 380 -19.00 6.73 16.58
C GLY A 380 -19.02 5.25 16.20
N TYR A 381 -18.79 4.90 14.93
CA TYR A 381 -18.84 3.54 14.39
C TYR A 381 -17.64 3.30 13.49
N HIS A 382 -16.55 2.85 14.12
CA HIS A 382 -15.24 2.69 13.47
C HIS A 382 -14.91 1.25 13.09
N TYR A 383 -15.84 0.32 13.25
CA TYR A 383 -15.62 -1.08 12.86
C TYR A 383 -16.63 -1.50 11.81
N VAL A 384 -16.16 -2.19 10.79
CA VAL A 384 -16.97 -2.53 9.62
C VAL A 384 -16.80 -4.01 9.28
N LEU A 385 -17.92 -4.71 9.16
CA LEU A 385 -17.99 -6.07 8.66
C LEU A 385 -17.88 -6.05 7.13
N ILE A 386 -16.92 -6.81 6.61
CA ILE A 386 -16.58 -6.94 5.18
C ILE A 386 -16.70 -8.40 4.73
N ASP A 387 -16.50 -8.66 3.43
CA ASP A 387 -16.43 -10.01 2.84
C ASP A 387 -17.78 -10.75 2.79
N PHE A 388 -18.74 -10.18 2.07
CA PHE A 388 -20.08 -10.76 1.92
C PHE A 388 -20.11 -11.95 0.95
N GLU A 389 -18.98 -12.34 0.35
CA GLU A 389 -18.93 -13.36 -0.70
C GLU A 389 -19.39 -14.75 -0.22
N HIS A 390 -19.35 -15.01 1.10
CA HIS A 390 -19.93 -16.21 1.72
C HIS A 390 -21.37 -16.04 2.20
N GLY A 391 -21.95 -14.83 2.16
CA GLY A 391 -23.28 -14.54 2.69
C GLY A 391 -24.40 -15.31 1.98
N GLY A 392 -25.55 -15.46 2.65
CA GLY A 392 -26.69 -16.19 2.09
C GLY A 392 -28.01 -15.85 2.78
N GLN A 393 -29.06 -16.63 2.51
CA GLN A 393 -30.35 -16.44 3.19
C GLN A 393 -30.36 -17.13 4.55
N ASP A 394 -31.10 -16.53 5.48
CA ASP A 394 -31.39 -17.04 6.81
C ASP A 394 -32.14 -18.39 6.72
N GLY A 395 -31.58 -19.43 7.36
CA GLY A 395 -32.19 -20.75 7.45
C GLY A 395 -31.92 -21.67 6.24
N GLU A 396 -31.00 -21.31 5.35
CA GLU A 396 -30.57 -22.20 4.27
C GLU A 396 -29.70 -23.36 4.78
N ILE A 397 -29.80 -24.49 4.10
CA ILE A 397 -28.86 -25.61 4.23
C ILE A 397 -27.58 -25.23 3.51
N VAL A 398 -26.46 -25.38 4.20
CA VAL A 398 -25.13 -25.03 3.68
C VAL A 398 -24.36 -26.32 3.40
N PRO A 399 -23.94 -26.56 2.14
CA PRO A 399 -23.22 -27.79 1.78
C PRO A 399 -21.77 -27.76 2.27
N ASP A 400 -21.16 -26.59 2.32
CA ASP A 400 -19.76 -26.40 2.67
C ASP A 400 -19.63 -25.85 4.09
N ILE A 401 -18.88 -26.57 4.92
CA ILE A 401 -18.52 -26.14 6.28
C ILE A 401 -17.24 -25.32 6.18
N LEU A 402 -17.30 -24.06 6.62
CA LEU A 402 -16.11 -23.21 6.68
C LEU A 402 -15.20 -23.66 7.82
N LYS A 403 -13.89 -23.45 7.67
CA LYS A 403 -12.85 -23.90 8.60
C LYS A 403 -13.07 -23.45 10.06
N ASP A 404 -13.65 -22.27 10.24
CA ASP A 404 -13.85 -21.66 11.57
C ASP A 404 -15.19 -22.07 12.22
N TRP A 405 -15.99 -22.90 11.54
CA TRP A 405 -17.22 -23.45 12.10
C TRP A 405 -16.95 -24.68 12.96
N ASP A 406 -17.80 -24.89 13.95
CA ASP A 406 -17.83 -26.09 14.78
C ASP A 406 -19.24 -26.68 14.83
N ASP A 407 -19.41 -27.77 15.57
CA ASP A 407 -20.68 -28.50 15.69
C ASP A 407 -21.84 -27.65 16.20
N ASN A 408 -21.54 -26.57 16.92
CA ASN A 408 -22.53 -25.65 17.45
C ASN A 408 -22.81 -24.48 16.52
N THR A 409 -22.11 -24.30 15.39
CA THR A 409 -22.40 -23.20 14.46
C THR A 409 -23.77 -23.35 13.82
N LEU A 410 -24.12 -24.55 13.35
CA LEU A 410 -25.37 -24.79 12.64
C LEU A 410 -26.53 -25.07 13.62
N HIS A 411 -27.76 -24.86 13.16
CA HIS A 411 -28.96 -25.24 13.88
C HIS A 411 -29.78 -26.18 13.01
N HIS A 412 -29.80 -27.47 13.35
CA HIS A 412 -30.40 -28.54 12.53
C HIS A 412 -29.91 -28.54 11.08
N GLY A 413 -28.58 -28.43 10.88
CA GLY A 413 -27.95 -28.43 9.55
C GLY A 413 -28.14 -27.15 8.72
N LYS A 414 -28.74 -26.10 9.31
CA LYS A 414 -29.00 -24.82 8.66
C LYS A 414 -28.16 -23.71 9.29
N TYR A 415 -27.73 -22.76 8.46
CA TYR A 415 -27.12 -21.52 8.93
C TYR A 415 -28.19 -20.45 9.06
N ASN A 416 -28.30 -19.82 10.22
CA ASN A 416 -29.30 -18.78 10.49
C ASN A 416 -28.69 -17.54 11.16
N MET A 417 -29.50 -16.52 11.43
CA MET A 417 -29.04 -15.30 12.08
C MET A 417 -28.35 -15.54 13.45
N TYR A 418 -28.72 -16.60 14.17
CA TYR A 418 -28.08 -16.96 15.43
C TYR A 418 -26.72 -17.64 15.22
N SER A 419 -26.49 -18.25 14.06
CA SER A 419 -25.17 -18.75 13.68
C SER A 419 -24.16 -17.60 13.50
N ASP A 420 -24.58 -16.47 12.92
CA ASP A 420 -23.73 -15.26 12.84
C ASP A 420 -23.36 -14.76 14.26
N LEU A 421 -24.35 -14.72 15.16
CA LEU A 421 -24.14 -14.26 16.54
C LEU A 421 -23.25 -15.22 17.34
N TYR A 422 -23.39 -16.52 17.13
CA TYR A 422 -22.52 -17.53 17.71
C TYR A 422 -21.05 -17.31 17.31
N GLN A 423 -20.80 -17.05 16.03
CA GLN A 423 -19.45 -16.73 15.53
C GLN A 423 -18.88 -15.44 16.16
N LEU A 424 -19.74 -14.45 16.41
CA LEU A 424 -19.34 -13.25 17.16
C LEU A 424 -18.98 -13.55 18.63
N GLY A 425 -19.67 -14.51 19.26
CA GLY A 425 -19.31 -15.04 20.58
C GLY A 425 -17.91 -15.69 20.59
N LYS A 426 -17.62 -16.52 19.59
CA LYS A 426 -16.29 -17.14 19.43
C LYS A 426 -15.16 -16.10 19.33
N ILE A 427 -15.41 -14.94 18.70
CA ILE A 427 -14.42 -13.86 18.67
C ILE A 427 -14.12 -13.38 20.10
N LEU A 428 -15.13 -13.17 20.94
CA LEU A 428 -14.93 -12.76 22.34
C LEU A 428 -14.18 -13.83 23.14
N ASP A 429 -14.45 -15.11 22.89
CA ASP A 429 -13.78 -16.23 23.55
C ASP A 429 -12.27 -16.31 23.26
N THR A 430 -11.77 -15.65 22.20
CA THR A 430 -10.32 -15.51 21.95
C THR A 430 -9.64 -14.47 22.84
N PHE A 431 -10.41 -13.62 23.54
CA PHE A 431 -9.89 -12.54 24.38
C PHE A 431 -10.35 -12.63 25.86
N PRO A 432 -10.29 -13.80 26.52
CA PRO A 432 -10.89 -13.98 27.85
C PRO A 432 -10.26 -13.07 28.91
N ARG A 433 -8.98 -12.70 28.74
CA ARG A 433 -8.26 -11.79 29.65
C ARG A 433 -8.67 -10.33 29.53
N LEU A 434 -9.35 -9.95 28.44
CA LEU A 434 -9.83 -8.57 28.23
C LEU A 434 -11.26 -8.37 28.73
N LEU A 435 -11.99 -9.44 29.07
CA LEU A 435 -13.41 -9.36 29.41
C LEU A 435 -13.65 -9.18 30.91
N SER A 436 -14.50 -8.22 31.26
CA SER A 436 -15.13 -8.14 32.57
C SER A 436 -16.19 -9.24 32.75
N PRO A 437 -16.75 -9.42 33.97
CA PRO A 437 -17.87 -10.34 34.17
C PRO A 437 -19.07 -10.08 33.25
N LEU A 438 -19.36 -8.82 32.92
CA LEU A 438 -20.41 -8.46 31.96
C LEU A 438 -20.04 -8.88 30.52
N GLY A 439 -18.75 -8.79 30.16
CA GLY A 439 -18.25 -9.24 28.87
C GLY A 439 -18.31 -10.77 28.72
N VAL A 440 -17.94 -11.50 29.77
CA VAL A 440 -18.08 -12.96 29.83
C VAL A 440 -19.55 -13.36 29.70
N ASN A 441 -20.47 -12.66 30.38
CA ASN A 441 -21.89 -12.92 30.25
C ASN A 441 -22.42 -12.64 28.83
N MET A 442 -21.95 -11.57 28.18
CA MET A 442 -22.27 -11.28 26.77
C MET A 442 -21.81 -12.42 25.85
N ALA A 443 -20.56 -12.90 26.00
CA ALA A 443 -20.03 -14.00 25.21
C ALA A 443 -20.89 -15.27 25.37
N GLN A 444 -21.27 -15.60 26.61
CA GLN A 444 -22.18 -16.72 26.89
C GLN A 444 -23.55 -16.57 26.20
N GLN A 445 -24.15 -15.37 26.22
CA GLN A 445 -25.44 -15.13 25.56
C GLN A 445 -25.36 -15.26 24.03
N LEU A 446 -24.26 -14.83 23.42
CA LEU A 446 -23.97 -15.03 22.00
C LEU A 446 -23.83 -16.53 21.69
N SER A 447 -23.04 -17.26 22.49
CA SER A 447 -22.79 -18.69 22.30
C SER A 447 -24.04 -19.55 22.52
N ASN A 448 -24.94 -19.14 23.42
CA ASN A 448 -26.19 -19.84 23.68
C ASN A 448 -27.29 -19.57 22.63
N LYS A 449 -27.06 -18.64 21.67
CA LYS A 449 -28.00 -18.34 20.58
C LYS A 449 -29.41 -17.91 21.04
N GLN A 450 -29.52 -17.29 22.22
CA GLN A 450 -30.82 -16.96 22.82
C GLN A 450 -31.38 -15.60 22.41
N LEU A 451 -30.50 -14.66 22.09
CA LEU A 451 -30.87 -13.29 21.75
C LEU A 451 -30.53 -12.96 20.31
N ASN A 452 -31.37 -12.16 19.66
CA ASN A 452 -31.06 -11.59 18.35
C ASN A 452 -30.15 -10.35 18.46
N ALA A 453 -29.63 -9.88 17.33
CA ALA A 453 -28.69 -8.76 17.28
C ALA A 453 -29.26 -7.48 17.92
N LYS A 454 -30.56 -7.21 17.75
CA LYS A 454 -31.23 -6.02 18.29
C LYS A 454 -31.34 -6.08 19.81
N GLN A 455 -31.64 -7.25 20.37
CA GLN A 455 -31.68 -7.46 21.82
C GLN A 455 -30.28 -7.34 22.44
N LEU A 456 -29.25 -7.86 21.76
CA LEU A 456 -27.86 -7.80 22.21
C LEU A 456 -27.29 -6.38 22.25
N LEU A 457 -27.76 -5.48 21.39
CA LEU A 457 -27.39 -4.05 21.48
C LEU A 457 -27.86 -3.40 22.79
N SER A 458 -28.94 -3.90 23.40
CA SER A 458 -29.43 -3.45 24.70
C SER A 458 -28.77 -4.14 25.89
N HIS A 459 -27.82 -5.05 25.65
CA HIS A 459 -27.12 -5.78 26.70
C HIS A 459 -26.32 -4.81 27.59
N GLN A 460 -26.29 -5.08 28.90
CA GLN A 460 -25.65 -4.21 29.89
C GLN A 460 -24.17 -3.94 29.58
N TRP A 461 -23.46 -4.94 29.03
CA TRP A 461 -22.08 -4.78 28.60
C TRP A 461 -21.90 -3.74 27.49
N ILE A 462 -22.81 -3.68 26.52
CA ILE A 462 -22.77 -2.67 25.45
C ILE A 462 -23.22 -1.32 25.98
N GLN A 463 -24.27 -1.29 26.81
CA GLN A 463 -24.78 -0.04 27.38
C GLN A 463 -23.77 0.63 28.32
N ALA A 464 -22.98 -0.14 29.06
CA ALA A 464 -21.87 0.37 29.87
C ALA A 464 -20.88 1.18 29.01
N TYR A 465 -20.54 0.71 27.80
CA TYR A 465 -19.72 1.45 26.85
C TYR A 465 -20.43 2.68 26.30
N VAL A 466 -21.67 2.54 25.82
CA VAL A 466 -22.44 3.64 25.23
C VAL A 466 -22.58 4.81 26.20
N ASN A 467 -22.78 4.54 27.49
CA ASN A 467 -22.89 5.57 28.52
C ASN A 467 -21.62 6.40 28.70
N THR A 468 -20.45 5.85 28.33
CA THR A 468 -19.17 6.59 28.36
C THR A 468 -18.95 7.49 27.15
N LEU A 469 -19.74 7.33 26.09
CA LEU A 469 -19.56 8.08 24.86
C LEU A 469 -20.16 9.49 24.94
N PRO A 470 -19.60 10.46 24.19
CA PRO A 470 -20.22 11.77 23.99
C PRO A 470 -21.64 11.66 23.45
N ALA A 471 -22.53 12.58 23.81
CA ALA A 471 -23.95 12.53 23.42
C ALA A 471 -24.17 12.43 21.89
N ALA A 472 -23.29 13.03 21.08
CA ALA A 472 -23.36 12.96 19.62
C ALA A 472 -22.98 11.59 19.02
N GLN A 473 -22.42 10.68 19.83
CA GLN A 473 -21.94 9.34 19.43
C GLN A 473 -22.71 8.20 20.12
N ARG A 474 -23.61 8.54 21.05
CA ARG A 474 -24.62 7.60 21.57
C ARG A 474 -25.61 7.33 20.45
#